data_AF-A0A258GPP2-F1
#
_entry.id   AF-A0A258GPP2-F1
#
_cell.length_a   1.000
_cell.length_b   1.000
_cell.length_c   1.000
_cell.angle_alpha   90.00
_cell.angle_beta   90.00
_cell.angle_gamma   90.00
#
_symmetry.space_group_name_H-M   'P 1'
#
loop_
_entity.id
_entity.type
_entity.pdbx_description
1 polymer ?
#
loop_
_entity_poly.entity_id
_entity_poly.type
_entity_poly.pdbx_seq_one_letter_code
_entity_poly.pdbx_strand_id
1 'polypeptide(L)'
;MHTNTSPQDELASAEVARALLAPHLTPTEVDEVCRLVLITISHAPTAGDQRAARVADADLHGLGLTWERYLANVQAIRAELPGLPPAQWRAHRRAFAQRMLERPRIFATELGLERWEGSARA
;
A
#
# COMPACT_ATOMS: atom_id res chain seq x y z
N MET A 1 -10.92 -13.93 3.24
CA MET A 1 -10.80 -13.97 1.77
C MET A 1 -10.22 -12.63 1.36
N HIS A 2 -9.11 -12.58 0.64
CA HIS A 2 -8.57 -11.33 0.09
C HIS A 2 -9.43 -10.94 -1.12
N THR A 3 -10.03 -9.75 -1.08
CA THR A 3 -11.04 -9.29 -2.05
C THR A 3 -10.59 -8.08 -2.87
N ASN A 4 -9.32 -7.68 -2.71
CA ASN A 4 -8.73 -6.45 -3.22
C ASN A 4 -9.59 -5.20 -2.91
N THR A 5 -10.16 -5.19 -1.69
CA THR A 5 -11.02 -4.11 -1.20
C THR A 5 -10.45 -3.55 0.10
N SER A 6 -10.01 -2.31 0.03
CA SER A 6 -9.58 -1.53 1.20
C SER A 6 -10.78 -0.80 1.82
N PRO A 7 -10.93 -0.75 3.16
CA PRO A 7 -9.99 -1.22 4.19
C PRO A 7 -10.21 -2.67 4.68
N GLN A 8 -11.17 -3.41 4.10
CA GLN A 8 -11.59 -4.72 4.64
C GLN A 8 -10.47 -5.76 4.61
N ASP A 9 -9.67 -5.75 3.55
CA ASP A 9 -8.57 -6.70 3.43
C ASP A 9 -7.47 -6.44 4.45
N GLU A 10 -7.10 -5.18 4.72
CA GLU A 10 -6.09 -4.82 5.71
C GLU A 10 -6.55 -5.15 7.13
N LEU A 11 -7.83 -4.93 7.44
CA LEU A 11 -8.44 -5.34 8.71
C LEU A 11 -8.38 -6.87 8.87
N ALA A 12 -8.80 -7.62 7.85
CA ALA A 12 -8.73 -9.08 7.87
C ALA A 12 -7.28 -9.59 7.96
N SER A 13 -6.34 -8.95 7.25
CA SER A 13 -4.92 -9.26 7.33
C SER A 13 -4.35 -9.00 8.73
N ALA A 14 -4.76 -7.92 9.40
CA ALA A 14 -4.34 -7.65 10.77
C ALA A 14 -4.88 -8.69 11.76
N GLU A 15 -6.13 -9.14 11.59
CA GLU A 15 -6.71 -10.22 12.39
C GLU A 15 -5.96 -11.56 12.20
N VAL A 16 -5.67 -11.90 10.94
CA VAL A 16 -4.89 -13.10 10.60
C VAL A 16 -3.47 -13.01 11.17
N ALA A 17 -2.80 -11.87 11.01
CA ALA A 17 -1.46 -11.64 11.55
C ALA A 17 -1.44 -11.80 13.08
N ARG A 18 -2.44 -11.23 13.77
CA ARG A 18 -2.60 -11.40 15.22
C ARG A 18 -2.72 -12.86 15.63
N ALA A 19 -3.61 -13.61 14.97
CA ALA A 19 -3.85 -15.01 15.30
C ALA A 19 -2.60 -15.87 15.07
N LEU A 20 -1.87 -15.63 13.97
CA LEU A 20 -0.69 -16.41 13.60
C LEU A 20 0.55 -16.07 14.44
N LEU A 21 0.71 -14.81 14.85
CA LEU A 21 1.92 -14.35 15.53
C LEU A 21 1.83 -14.39 17.06
N ALA A 22 0.62 -14.36 17.64
CA ALA A 22 0.42 -14.40 19.09
C ALA A 22 1.15 -15.57 19.81
N PRO A 23 1.29 -16.77 19.23
CA PRO A 23 2.06 -17.85 19.86
C PRO A 23 3.59 -17.66 19.83
N HIS A 24 4.10 -16.71 19.05
CA HIS A 24 5.53 -16.60 18.72
C HIS A 24 6.17 -15.29 19.17
N LEU A 25 5.37 -14.24 19.37
CA LEU A 25 5.85 -12.89 19.68
C LEU A 25 5.20 -12.33 20.95
N THR A 26 5.79 -11.28 21.51
CA THR A 26 5.18 -10.56 22.62
C THR A 26 3.92 -9.81 22.16
N PRO A 27 2.96 -9.53 23.07
CA PRO A 27 1.77 -8.75 22.71
C PRO A 27 2.09 -7.41 22.03
N THR A 28 3.12 -6.71 22.51
CA THR A 28 3.56 -5.43 21.93
C THR A 28 4.09 -5.57 20.50
N GLU A 29 4.83 -6.64 20.19
CA GLU A 29 5.30 -6.90 18.83
C GLU A 29 4.14 -7.26 17.90
N VAL A 30 3.19 -8.07 18.36
CA VAL A 30 1.98 -8.40 17.59
C VAL A 30 1.16 -7.14 17.29
N ASP A 31 0.98 -6.28 18.29
CA ASP A 31 0.27 -5.01 18.13
C ASP A 31 0.98 -4.10 17.12
N GLU A 32 2.31 -4.04 17.16
CA GLU A 32 3.09 -3.28 16.18
C GLU A 32 2.94 -3.84 14.76
N VAL A 33 2.99 -5.16 14.57
CA VAL A 33 2.77 -5.77 13.25
C VAL A 33 1.36 -5.46 12.74
N CYS A 34 0.34 -5.59 13.59
CA CYS A 34 -1.04 -5.25 13.21
C CYS A 34 -1.15 -3.77 12.81
N ARG A 35 -0.54 -2.88 13.58
CA ARG A 35 -0.52 -1.43 13.28
C ARG A 35 0.17 -1.14 11.96
N LEU A 36 1.27 -1.82 11.66
CA LEU A 36 2.00 -1.70 10.40
C LEU A 36 1.23 -2.29 9.21
N VAL A 37 0.45 -3.35 9.39
CA VAL A 37 -0.49 -3.81 8.35
C VAL A 37 -1.53 -2.72 8.09
N LEU A 38 -2.12 -2.16 9.14
CA LEU A 38 -3.18 -1.16 8.99
C LEU A 38 -2.70 0.17 8.37
N ILE A 39 -1.39 0.47 8.39
CA ILE A 39 -0.89 1.68 7.70
C ILE A 39 -1.11 1.60 6.19
N THR A 40 -1.18 0.40 5.60
CA THR A 40 -1.38 0.22 4.14
C THR A 40 -2.80 0.56 3.69
N ILE A 41 -3.73 0.87 4.60
CA ILE A 41 -5.03 1.47 4.24
C ILE A 41 -4.83 2.89 3.70
N SER A 42 -3.98 3.66 4.39
CA SER A 42 -3.81 5.09 4.13
C SER A 42 -2.50 5.43 3.45
N HIS A 43 -1.47 4.61 3.61
CA HIS A 43 -0.08 4.89 3.21
C HIS A 43 0.41 6.25 3.73
N ALA A 44 -0.11 6.72 4.87
CA ALA A 44 0.13 8.06 5.40
C ALA A 44 0.70 7.96 6.83
N PRO A 45 1.98 7.57 6.98
CA PRO A 45 2.62 7.46 8.28
C PRO A 45 2.73 8.83 8.96
N THR A 46 2.62 8.84 10.29
CA THR A 46 2.89 10.04 11.10
C THR A 46 4.36 10.45 10.97
N ALA A 47 4.64 11.75 11.01
CA ALA A 47 5.99 12.27 11.00
C ALA A 47 6.84 11.66 12.12
N GLY A 48 8.03 11.13 11.77
CA GLY A 48 8.94 10.45 12.70
C GLY A 48 8.70 8.95 12.85
N ASP A 49 7.58 8.40 12.37
CA ASP A 49 7.34 6.94 12.39
C ASP A 49 8.07 6.24 11.23
N GLN A 50 9.34 5.94 11.44
CA GLN A 50 10.19 5.30 10.44
C GLN A 50 9.73 3.90 10.05
N ARG A 51 9.08 3.15 10.96
CA ARG A 51 8.63 1.78 10.67
C ARG A 51 7.43 1.82 9.75
N ALA A 52 6.44 2.65 10.06
CA ALA A 52 5.29 2.86 9.20
C ALA A 52 5.69 3.45 7.84
N ALA A 53 6.66 4.38 7.82
CA ALA A 53 7.19 4.95 6.58
C ALA A 53 7.82 3.90 5.66
N ARG A 54 8.61 2.97 6.19
CA ARG A 54 9.20 1.89 5.38
C ARG A 54 8.15 0.96 4.79
N VAL A 55 7.12 0.61 5.57
CA VAL A 55 6.03 -0.25 5.09
C VAL A 55 5.21 0.46 4.01
N ALA A 56 4.84 1.72 4.23
CA ALA A 56 4.09 2.51 3.25
C ALA A 56 4.88 2.67 1.93
N ASP A 57 6.18 2.99 2.00
CA ASP A 57 7.02 3.13 0.82
C ASP A 57 7.21 1.82 0.06
N ALA A 58 7.35 0.71 0.79
CA ALA A 58 7.47 -0.62 0.17
C ALA A 58 6.20 -1.00 -0.59
N ASP A 59 5.02 -0.72 -0.03
CA ASP A 59 3.73 -0.98 -0.68
C ASP A 59 3.51 -0.09 -1.91
N LEU A 60 3.94 1.19 -1.83
CA LEU A 60 3.82 2.14 -2.93
C LEU A 60 4.93 2.03 -3.99
N HIS A 61 5.97 1.21 -3.79
CA HIS A 61 7.13 1.11 -4.67
C HIS A 61 6.76 0.91 -6.15
N GLY A 62 5.66 0.19 -6.41
CA GLY A 62 5.16 -0.04 -7.77
C GLY A 62 4.91 1.24 -8.58
N LEU A 63 4.67 2.38 -7.93
CA LEU A 63 4.52 3.69 -8.57
C LEU A 63 5.85 4.23 -9.11
N GLY A 64 6.98 3.90 -8.48
CA GLY A 64 8.32 4.36 -8.87
C GLY A 64 8.99 3.53 -9.96
N LEU A 65 8.30 2.53 -10.50
CA LEU A 65 8.81 1.67 -11.56
C LEU A 65 8.90 2.40 -12.91
N THR A 66 9.66 1.84 -13.85
CA THR A 66 9.60 2.31 -15.25
C THR A 66 8.18 2.16 -15.79
N TRP A 67 7.79 3.00 -16.76
CA TRP A 67 6.44 2.99 -17.33
C TRP A 67 5.98 1.59 -17.79
N GLU A 68 6.86 0.85 -18.49
CA GLU A 68 6.58 -0.53 -18.91
C GLU A 68 6.26 -1.46 -17.74
N ARG A 69 7.07 -1.40 -16.67
CA ARG A 69 6.87 -2.20 -15.46
C ARG A 69 5.65 -1.77 -14.67
N TYR A 70 5.37 -0.47 -14.60
CA TYR A 70 4.14 0.05 -14.00
C TYR A 70 2.90 -0.47 -14.73
N LEU A 71 2.89 -0.46 -16.07
CA LEU A 71 1.78 -1.00 -16.86
C LEU A 71 1.58 -2.50 -16.60
N ALA A 72 2.67 -3.28 -16.57
CA ALA A 72 2.60 -4.71 -16.23
C ALA A 72 2.04 -4.93 -14.81
N ASN A 73 2.47 -4.12 -13.84
CA ASN A 73 1.94 -4.16 -12.48
C ASN A 73 0.43 -3.85 -12.43
N VAL A 74 -0.02 -2.80 -13.15
CA VAL A 74 -1.45 -2.46 -13.25
C VAL A 74 -2.27 -3.57 -13.90
N GLN A 75 -1.71 -4.26 -14.90
CA GLN A 75 -2.35 -5.42 -15.52
C GLN A 75 -2.46 -6.62 -14.56
N ALA A 76 -1.42 -6.88 -13.76
CA ALA A 76 -1.46 -7.92 -12.74
C ALA A 76 -2.56 -7.63 -11.68
N ILE A 77 -2.60 -6.40 -11.14
CA ILE A 77 -3.66 -5.98 -10.21
C ILE A 77 -5.05 -6.11 -10.86
N ARG A 78 -5.19 -5.79 -12.16
CA ARG A 78 -6.45 -5.96 -12.88
C ARG A 78 -6.87 -7.43 -12.95
N ALA A 79 -5.93 -8.35 -13.15
CA ALA A 79 -6.20 -9.78 -13.26
C ALA A 79 -6.72 -10.37 -11.94
N GLU A 80 -6.35 -9.80 -10.80
CA GLU A 80 -6.86 -10.18 -9.47
C GLU A 80 -8.30 -9.71 -9.22
N LEU A 81 -8.84 -8.84 -10.07
CA LEU A 81 -10.16 -8.23 -9.94
C LEU A 81 -11.07 -8.52 -11.17
N PRO A 82 -11.29 -9.79 -11.55
CA PRO A 82 -12.03 -10.15 -12.76
C PRO A 82 -13.51 -9.71 -12.69
N GLY A 83 -14.09 -9.67 -11.49
CA GLY A 83 -15.49 -9.27 -11.28
C GLY A 83 -15.75 -7.76 -11.32
N LEU A 84 -14.70 -6.92 -11.31
CA LEU A 84 -14.86 -5.47 -11.27
C LEU A 84 -15.15 -4.93 -12.68
N PRO A 85 -16.26 -4.21 -12.92
CA PRO A 85 -16.57 -3.64 -14.24
C PRO A 85 -15.47 -2.68 -14.75
N PRO A 86 -15.20 -2.63 -16.08
CA PRO A 86 -14.12 -1.79 -16.62
C PRO A 86 -14.23 -0.31 -16.29
N ALA A 87 -15.45 0.24 -16.22
CA ALA A 87 -15.68 1.64 -15.84
C ALA A 87 -15.30 1.90 -14.38
N GLN A 88 -15.68 1.00 -13.47
CA GLN A 88 -15.36 1.11 -12.06
C GLN A 88 -13.86 0.93 -11.82
N TRP A 89 -13.20 0.00 -12.51
CA TRP A 89 -11.75 -0.14 -12.49
C TRP A 89 -11.03 1.16 -12.86
N ARG A 90 -11.40 1.79 -13.99
CA ARG A 90 -10.80 3.06 -14.40
C ARG A 90 -11.06 4.17 -13.39
N ALA A 91 -12.27 4.24 -12.82
CA ALA A 91 -12.60 5.23 -11.79
C ALA A 91 -11.75 5.02 -10.52
N HIS A 92 -11.62 3.78 -10.04
CA HIS A 92 -10.79 3.44 -8.88
C HIS A 92 -9.31 3.78 -9.11
N ARG A 93 -8.75 3.40 -10.27
CA ARG A 93 -7.35 3.71 -10.61
C ARG A 93 -7.10 5.20 -10.71
N ARG A 94 -8.01 5.95 -11.33
CA ARG A 94 -7.92 7.41 -11.40
C ARG A 94 -7.96 8.04 -10.00
N ALA A 95 -8.94 7.64 -9.18
CA ALA A 95 -9.08 8.17 -7.83
C ALA A 95 -7.84 7.87 -6.97
N PHE A 96 -7.27 6.67 -7.08
CA PHE A 96 -6.02 6.32 -6.40
C PHE A 96 -4.86 7.20 -6.85
N ALA A 97 -4.63 7.33 -8.16
CA ALA A 97 -3.55 8.16 -8.70
C ALA A 97 -3.70 9.65 -8.30
N GLN A 98 -4.92 10.20 -8.36
CA GLN A 98 -5.20 11.57 -7.93
C GLN A 98 -4.85 11.78 -6.45
N ARG A 99 -5.30 10.89 -5.56
CA ARG A 99 -4.96 10.97 -4.12
C ARG A 99 -3.47 10.91 -3.85
N MET A 100 -2.70 10.16 -4.65
CA MET A 100 -1.24 10.12 -4.51
C MET A 100 -0.61 11.43 -4.99
N LEU A 101 -1.02 11.94 -6.15
CA LEU A 101 -0.47 13.16 -6.75
C LEU A 101 -0.77 14.42 -5.93
N GLU A 102 -1.88 14.45 -5.20
CA GLU A 102 -2.26 15.53 -4.27
C GLU A 102 -1.37 15.62 -3.03
N ARG A 103 -0.58 14.59 -2.72
CA ARG A 103 0.32 14.61 -1.56
C ARG A 103 1.53 15.50 -1.84
N PRO A 104 2.06 16.20 -0.83
CA PRO A 104 3.38 16.86 -0.94
C PRO A 104 4.51 15.88 -1.26
N ARG A 105 4.42 14.66 -0.71
CA ARG A 105 5.36 13.54 -0.89
C ARG A 105 4.56 12.25 -1.06
N ILE A 106 4.80 11.48 -2.12
CA ILE A 106 4.22 10.13 -2.27
C ILE A 106 4.96 9.16 -1.34
N PHE A 107 6.29 9.26 -1.31
CA PHE A 107 7.15 8.43 -0.47
C PHE A 107 7.59 9.17 0.82
N ALA A 108 7.42 8.49 1.95
CA ALA A 108 7.63 9.02 3.28
C ALA A 108 9.09 8.97 3.74
N THR A 109 9.88 7.99 3.28
CA THR A 109 11.31 7.93 3.61
C THR A 109 12.14 8.79 2.64
N GLU A 110 13.31 9.25 3.09
CA GLU A 110 14.25 9.97 2.20
C GLU A 110 14.73 9.06 1.06
N LEU A 111 14.99 7.77 1.36
CA LEU A 111 15.37 6.80 0.33
C LEU A 111 14.29 6.62 -0.74
N GLY A 112 13.03 6.53 -0.32
CA GLY A 112 11.88 6.41 -1.22
C GLY A 112 11.71 7.66 -2.08
N LEU A 113 11.87 8.85 -1.49
CA LEU A 113 11.83 10.11 -2.23
C LEU A 113 12.88 10.15 -3.34
N GLU A 114 14.14 9.92 -2.98
CA GLU A 114 15.28 10.02 -3.90
C GLU A 114 15.16 9.02 -5.05
N ARG A 115 14.64 7.82 -4.77
CA ARG A 115 14.60 6.73 -5.76
C ARG A 115 13.35 6.72 -6.62
N TRP A 116 12.19 7.12 -6.08
CA TRP A 116 10.90 6.78 -6.68
C TRP A 116 9.97 7.96 -6.91
N GLU A 117 10.10 9.08 -6.19
CA GLU A 117 9.17 10.22 -6.29
C GLU A 117 9.13 10.80 -7.70
N GLY A 118 10.29 10.98 -8.34
CA GLY A 118 10.39 11.52 -9.69
C GLY A 118 9.68 10.63 -10.72
N SER A 119 9.96 9.33 -10.71
CA SER A 119 9.30 8.35 -11.61
C SER A 119 7.80 8.25 -11.34
N ALA A 120 7.38 8.30 -10.07
CA ALA A 120 5.97 8.18 -9.69
C ALA A 120 5.09 9.36 -10.12
N ARG A 121 5.70 10.52 -10.41
CA ARG A 121 5.01 11.74 -10.86
C ARG A 121 5.15 12.03 -12.36
N ALA A 122 5.95 11.24 -13.07
CA ALA A 122 6.24 11.42 -14.51
C ALA A 122 5.10 10.98 -15.43
#